data_AF-A0A4W5LW03-F1
#
_entry.id   AF-A0A4W5LW03-F1
#
_cell.length_a   1.000
_cell.length_b   1.000
_cell.length_c   1.000
_cell.angle_alpha   90.00
_cell.angle_beta   90.00
_cell.angle_gamma   90.00
#
_symmetry.space_group_name_H-M   'P 1'
#
loop_
_entity.id
_entity.type
_entity.pdbx_description
1 polymer ?
#
loop_
_entity_poly.entity_id
_entity_poly.type
_entity_poly.pdbx_seq_one_letter_code
_entity_poly.pdbx_strand_id
1 'polypeptide(L)'
;MEETFLKPFQSMIFLVRDWSFPYEFGYGQEGGMKFLEKRLKISENQHEELQNVRKHIHSCFTNISCFLMPHPGLKVATNPNFDGRLKGTIHILSSWWS
;
A
#
# COMPACT_ATOMS: atom_id res chain seq x y z
N MET A 1 26.41 -11.02 12.74
CA MET A 1 25.23 -11.41 11.94
C MET A 1 25.81 -11.89 10.62
N GLU A 2 25.64 -13.15 10.24
CA GLU A 2 26.20 -13.67 8.99
C GLU A 2 25.67 -12.81 7.83
N GLU A 3 26.57 -12.10 7.13
CA GLU A 3 26.23 -11.35 5.93
C GLU A 3 25.97 -12.34 4.79
N THR A 4 24.75 -12.84 4.72
CA THR A 4 24.25 -13.40 3.47
C THR A 4 24.08 -12.24 2.49
N PHE A 5 24.75 -12.25 1.34
CA PHE A 5 24.61 -11.26 0.27
C PHE A 5 23.19 -11.17 -0.34
N LEU A 6 22.25 -11.96 0.19
CA LEU A 6 20.87 -12.04 -0.24
C LEU A 6 19.99 -11.22 0.70
N LYS A 7 18.99 -10.55 0.11
CA LYS A 7 17.95 -9.89 0.90
C LYS A 7 17.19 -10.94 1.71
N PRO A 8 16.98 -10.73 3.02
CA PRO A 8 16.37 -11.73 3.89
C PRO A 8 14.90 -12.03 3.56
N PHE A 9 14.19 -11.10 2.91
CA PHE A 9 12.77 -11.25 2.61
C PHE A 9 12.47 -11.09 1.12
N GLN A 10 11.39 -11.75 0.70
CA GLN A 10 10.96 -11.77 -0.70
C GLN A 10 10.11 -10.54 -1.02
N SER A 11 8.86 -10.48 -0.56
CA SER A 11 7.90 -9.45 -0.98
C SER A 11 7.26 -8.76 0.21
N MET A 12 7.19 -7.43 0.16
CA MET A 12 6.39 -6.59 1.05
C MET A 12 5.36 -5.84 0.23
N ILE A 13 4.09 -5.90 0.61
CA ILE A 13 2.99 -5.18 -0.06
C ILE A 13 2.35 -4.22 0.93
N PHE A 14 2.42 -2.92 0.63
CA PHE A 14 1.65 -1.90 1.33
C PHE A 14 0.23 -1.89 0.80
N LEU A 15 -0.72 -2.41 1.58
CA LEU A 15 -2.14 -2.36 1.24
C LEU A 15 -2.80 -1.17 1.94
N VAL A 16 -2.95 -0.05 1.24
CA VAL A 16 -3.56 1.16 1.79
C VAL A 16 -5.07 1.05 1.67
N ARG A 17 -5.75 0.95 2.81
CA ARG A 17 -7.21 0.92 2.89
C ARG A 17 -7.78 2.34 2.84
N ASP A 18 -9.01 2.43 2.35
CA ASP A 18 -9.83 3.65 2.37
C ASP A 18 -9.13 4.88 1.76
N TRP A 19 -8.37 4.64 0.69
CA TRP A 19 -7.68 5.68 -0.04
C TRP A 19 -8.69 6.70 -0.58
N SER A 20 -8.50 7.96 -0.19
CA SER A 20 -9.49 9.04 -0.39
C SER A 20 -9.08 10.05 -1.46
N PHE A 21 -7.89 9.90 -2.06
CA PHE A 21 -7.31 10.86 -3.00
C PHE A 21 -6.98 10.25 -4.38
N PRO A 22 -7.95 9.60 -5.07
CA PRO A 22 -7.70 8.94 -6.35
C PRO A 22 -7.28 9.90 -7.48
N TYR A 23 -7.56 11.19 -7.32
CA TYR A 23 -7.15 12.24 -8.26
C TYR A 23 -5.65 12.57 -8.19
N GLU A 24 -4.97 12.29 -7.07
CA GLU A 24 -3.51 12.41 -6.95
C GLU A 24 -2.81 11.11 -7.35
N PHE A 25 -3.29 9.99 -6.81
CA PHE A 25 -2.79 8.66 -7.10
C PHE A 25 -3.99 7.74 -7.28
N GLY A 26 -4.18 7.24 -8.50
CA GLY A 26 -5.31 6.36 -8.84
C GLY A 26 -5.35 5.10 -7.99
N TYR A 27 -6.53 4.47 -7.89
CA TYR A 27 -6.66 3.20 -7.19
C TYR A 27 -5.82 2.09 -7.84
N GLY A 28 -5.56 1.04 -7.07
CA GLY A 28 -4.84 -0.13 -7.56
C GLY A 28 -3.32 -0.06 -7.38
N GLN A 29 -2.63 -0.97 -8.07
CA GLN A 29 -1.19 -1.13 -7.95
C GLN A 29 -0.42 0.02 -8.60
N GLU A 30 -0.86 0.52 -9.76
CA GLU A 30 -0.12 1.56 -10.48
C GLU A 30 -0.03 2.86 -9.67
N GLY A 31 -1.16 3.37 -9.17
CA GLY A 31 -1.15 4.55 -8.31
C GLY A 31 -0.47 4.29 -6.96
N GLY A 32 -0.59 3.06 -6.43
CA GLY A 32 0.12 2.65 -5.23
C GLY A 32 1.64 2.70 -5.36
N MET A 33 2.19 2.23 -6.48
CA MET A 33 3.62 2.30 -6.76
C MET A 33 4.10 3.75 -6.83
N LYS A 34 3.42 4.62 -7.59
CA LYS A 34 3.74 6.06 -7.68
C LYS A 34 3.69 6.75 -6.31
N PHE A 35 2.68 6.42 -5.50
CA PHE A 35 2.55 6.92 -4.14
C PHE A 35 3.70 6.45 -3.25
N LEU A 36 4.05 5.16 -3.32
CA LEU A 36 5.08 4.55 -2.51
C LEU A 36 6.47 5.11 -2.83
N GLU A 37 6.80 5.26 -4.11
CA GLU A 37 8.07 5.86 -4.56
C GLU A 37 8.25 7.27 -3.98
N LYS A 38 7.19 8.09 -4.01
CA LYS A 38 7.21 9.43 -3.40
C LYS A 38 7.43 9.39 -1.89
N ARG A 39 6.87 8.39 -1.18
CA ARG A 39 6.96 8.26 0.28
C ARG A 39 8.29 7.68 0.76
N LEU A 40 8.86 6.74 0.01
CA LEU A 40 10.14 6.09 0.32
C LEU A 40 11.35 6.85 -0.24
N LYS A 41 11.14 7.94 -1.00
CA LYS A 41 12.24 8.82 -1.42
C LYS A 41 13.01 9.34 -0.21
N ILE A 42 14.30 9.00 -0.16
CA ILE A 42 15.25 9.49 0.82
C ILE A 42 15.65 10.92 0.41
N SER A 43 15.63 11.84 1.37
CA SER A 43 16.07 13.23 1.20
C SER A 43 16.90 13.64 2.39
N GLU A 44 17.95 14.43 2.14
CA GLU A 44 18.88 14.92 3.17
C GLU A 44 18.20 15.78 4.24
N ASN A 45 17.05 16.38 3.92
CA ASN A 45 16.26 17.20 4.85
C ASN A 45 15.43 16.37 5.85
N GLN A 46 15.44 15.04 5.77
CA GLN A 46 14.70 14.15 6.66
C GLN A 46 15.56 13.76 7.87
N HIS A 47 14.93 13.51 9.02
CA HIS A 47 15.63 12.95 10.19
C HIS A 47 16.35 11.65 9.84
N GLU A 48 17.57 11.49 10.35
CA GLU A 48 18.45 10.35 10.07
C GLU A 48 17.77 8.99 10.32
N GLU A 49 16.98 8.90 11.39
CA GLU A 49 16.19 7.70 11.71
C GLU A 49 15.24 7.31 10.56
N LEU A 50 14.52 8.28 9.98
CA LEU A 50 13.62 8.03 8.86
C LEU A 50 14.37 7.66 7.58
N GLN A 51 15.57 8.21 7.37
CA GLN A 51 16.42 7.81 6.25
C GLN A 51 16.89 6.36 6.42
N ASN A 52 17.31 5.99 7.63
CA ASN A 52 17.79 4.65 7.95
C ASN A 52 16.68 3.60 7.81
N VAL A 53 15.44 3.91 8.21
CA VAL A 53 14.28 3.04 7.99
C VAL A 53 14.05 2.81 6.49
N ARG A 54 14.07 3.87 5.67
CA ARG A 54 13.90 3.74 4.20
C ARG A 54 15.00 2.89 3.56
N LYS A 55 16.26 3.11 3.94
CA LYS A 55 17.41 2.30 3.48
C LYS A 55 17.22 0.83 3.86
N HIS A 56 16.82 0.56 5.10
CA HIS A 56 16.60 -0.79 5.59
C HIS A 56 15.51 -1.52 4.82
N ILE A 57 14.36 -0.88 4.59
CA ILE A 57 13.26 -1.47 3.82
C ILE A 57 13.78 -1.96 2.45
N HIS A 58 14.55 -1.15 1.74
CA HIS A 58 15.13 -1.55 0.45
C HIS A 58 16.17 -2.67 0.56
N SER A 59 16.97 -2.72 1.63
CA SER A 59 17.95 -3.80 1.85
C SER A 59 17.30 -5.12 2.27
N CYS A 60 16.14 -5.07 2.91
CA CYS A 60 15.51 -6.25 3.50
C CYS A 60 14.61 -7.02 2.52
N PHE A 61 13.98 -6.35 1.55
CA PHE A 61 12.96 -6.95 0.68
C PHE A 61 13.37 -6.96 -0.80
N THR A 62 13.20 -8.10 -1.46
CA THR A 62 13.46 -8.29 -2.90
C THR A 62 12.48 -7.50 -3.74
N ASN A 63 11.21 -7.54 -3.38
CA ASN A 63 10.12 -6.84 -4.03
C ASN A 63 9.35 -6.01 -3.00
N ILE A 64 9.05 -4.77 -3.35
CA ILE A 64 8.22 -3.90 -2.53
C ILE A 64 7.17 -3.33 -3.46
N SER A 65 5.90 -3.53 -3.13
CA SER A 65 4.79 -2.98 -3.89
C SER A 65 3.78 -2.29 -3.00
N CYS A 66 2.86 -1.55 -3.62
CA CYS A 66 1.79 -0.85 -2.93
C CYS A 66 0.52 -0.89 -3.76
N PHE A 67 -0.61 -1.03 -3.07
CA PHE A 67 -1.93 -1.08 -3.67
C PHE A 67 -2.88 -0.16 -2.90
N LEU A 68 -3.57 0.74 -3.60
CA LEU A 68 -4.51 1.69 -3.02
C LEU A 68 -5.94 1.19 -3.18
N MET A 69 -6.59 0.84 -2.07
CA MET A 69 -7.97 0.38 -2.06
C MET A 69 -8.93 1.53 -1.74
N PRO A 70 -10.04 1.71 -2.50
CA PRO A 70 -11.15 2.57 -2.10
C PRO A 70 -11.81 2.12 -0.79
N HIS A 71 -12.55 3.05 -0.19
CA HIS A 71 -13.38 2.77 0.98
C HIS A 71 -14.48 1.74 0.65
N PRO A 72 -14.73 0.72 1.50
CA PRO A 72 -15.66 -0.38 1.21
C PRO A 72 -17.15 -0.01 1.30
N GLY A 73 -17.44 1.26 1.59
CA GLY A 73 -18.79 1.80 1.77
C GLY A 73 -19.24 1.75 3.23
N LEU A 74 -20.13 2.67 3.62
CA LEU A 74 -20.55 2.84 5.02
C LEU A 74 -21.17 1.58 5.62
N LYS A 75 -21.95 0.82 4.82
CA LYS A 75 -22.58 -0.44 5.27
C LYS A 75 -21.57 -1.48 5.74
N VAL A 76 -20.38 -1.50 5.15
CA VAL A 76 -19.29 -2.42 5.56
C VAL A 76 -18.53 -1.83 6.74
N ALA A 77 -18.27 -0.52 6.73
CA ALA A 77 -17.47 0.15 7.74
C ALA A 77 -18.14 0.26 9.11
N THR A 78 -19.48 0.33 9.17
CA THR A 78 -20.21 0.64 10.42
C THR A 78 -21.10 -0.49 10.93
N ASN A 79 -21.33 -1.56 10.16
CA ASN A 79 -22.20 -2.65 10.56
C ASN A 79 -21.41 -3.79 11.24
N PRO A 80 -21.57 -4.00 12.57
CA PRO A 80 -20.88 -5.09 13.27
C PRO A 80 -21.36 -6.48 12.83
N ASN A 81 -22.55 -6.57 12.22
CA ASN A 81 -23.16 -7.82 11.75
C ASN A 81 -23.05 -7.98 10.21
N PHE A 82 -22.08 -7.31 9.57
CA PHE A 82 -21.84 -7.47 8.15
C PHE A 82 -21.40 -8.92 7.83
N ASP A 83 -22.11 -9.58 6.93
CA ASP A 83 -21.96 -11.02 6.63
C ASP A 83 -21.15 -11.31 5.34
N GLY A 84 -20.47 -10.31 4.78
CA GLY A 84 -19.58 -10.48 3.63
C GLY A 84 -20.26 -10.54 2.26
N ARG A 85 -21.58 -10.39 2.17
CA ARG A 85 -22.30 -10.47 0.89
C ARG A 85 -21.96 -9.29 -0.03
N LEU A 86 -21.56 -9.61 -1.26
CA LEU A 86 -21.13 -8.64 -2.27
C LEU A 86 -22.22 -7.71 -2.81
N LYS A 87 -23.52 -7.99 -2.54
CA LYS A 87 -24.66 -7.22 -3.06
C LYS A 87 -24.63 -5.71 -2.70
N GLY A 88 -23.82 -5.28 -1.73
CA GLY A 88 -23.56 -3.86 -1.42
C GLY A 88 -22.16 -3.35 -1.79
N THR A 89 -21.25 -4.24 -2.19
CA THR A 89 -19.81 -3.97 -2.45
C THR A 89 -19.50 -3.87 -3.95
N ILE A 90 -20.40 -4.37 -4.81
CA ILE A 90 -20.19 -4.49 -6.26
C ILE A 90 -19.95 -3.13 -6.96
N HIS A 91 -20.54 -2.03 -6.49
CA HIS A 91 -20.26 -0.70 -7.05
C HIS A 91 -18.79 -0.25 -6.86
N ILE A 92 -18.08 -0.86 -5.91
CA ILE A 92 -16.70 -0.50 -5.59
C ILE A 92 -15.74 -1.36 -6.40
N LEU A 93 -16.06 -2.65 -6.61
CA LEU A 93 -15.19 -3.61 -7.32
C LEU A 93 -15.27 -3.51 -8.85
N SER A 94 -16.35 -2.99 -9.41
CA SER A 94 -16.48 -2.82 -10.87
C SER A 94 -15.44 -1.87 -11.46
N SER A 95 -14.89 -0.95 -10.66
CA SER A 95 -13.84 -0.02 -11.08
C SER A 95 -12.42 -0.61 -11.03
N TRP A 96 -12.27 -1.91 -10.72
CA TRP A 96 -10.97 -2.57 -10.51
C TRP A 96 -10.53 -3.45 -11.70
N TRP A 97 -11.43 -3.70 -12.65
CA TRP A 97 -11.23 -4.67 -13.75
C TRP A 97 -11.48 -4.07 -15.15
N SER A 98 -11.63 -2.76 -15.25
CA SER A 98 -11.68 -2.01 -16.53
C SER A 98 -10.44 -1.15 -16.70
#